data_AF-A0A1F3V2S0-F1
#
_entry.id   AF-A0A1F3V2S0-F1
#
_cell.length_a   1.000
_cell.length_b   1.000
_cell.length_c   1.000
_cell.angle_alpha   90.00
_cell.angle_beta   90.00
_cell.angle_gamma   90.00
#
_symmetry.space_group_name_H-M   'P 1'
#
loop_
_entity.id
_entity.type
_entity.pdbx_description
1 polymer ?
#
loop_
_entity_poly.entity_id
_entity_poly.type
_entity_poly.pdbx_seq_one_letter_code
_entity_poly.pdbx_strand_id
1 'polypeptide(L)'
;MSRNWFVFHKDHHQGPFSKEELVEMFGQGNLSGESLVWQMGAEGWRPYRDYAELNPPLPLADGDDGPPPFVPPISITENSGAGLAIPSIFEKKEEADVYESRISKREEESSFDLLSKEQLETLNPRVKIFVGSAGGLLLLASIILFFVWPVAKAPNYGLSQVDYNRLQDVIGQGTFEKVKMEFALTQEGDEIVVSTGRANSAQLYLTLNSIYGKILSEDQINITTSAQLRNHFAKFSVLTFESGSKLIPGYYSAKVYGKSTLLSDKVYTFLKRLSFFKNKNILSDSSSDFIYRGVVLLTATNIAKFKKSLEDFNKNILEEKTKVIKGMIESYSTLNSVLERLDFVYTELMQKIKNGREIKELESIYFSEMGPLLEGIVLQSYEGNVVSMKEGGPNRLEQKNLFDYGKAVGGLASELISETKSKKAISAYAREELLNKYKSQIESLLKRGKNELIKYENQLKEEENRFKSFPGTAR
;
A
#
# COMPACT_ATOMS: atom_id res chain seq x y z
N MET A 1 -22.52 -38.45 -39.18
CA MET A 1 -21.87 -37.60 -38.17
C MET A 1 -22.88 -36.59 -37.67
N SER A 2 -23.04 -36.44 -36.36
CA SER A 2 -23.97 -35.46 -35.78
C SER A 2 -23.41 -34.06 -35.96
N ARG A 3 -24.13 -33.19 -36.68
CA ARG A 3 -23.83 -31.77 -36.79
C ARG A 3 -24.53 -31.02 -35.65
N ASN A 4 -23.84 -30.83 -34.55
CA ASN A 4 -24.37 -30.23 -33.32
C ASN A 4 -23.44 -29.17 -32.72
N TRP A 5 -22.47 -28.67 -33.48
CA TRP A 5 -21.53 -27.66 -33.04
C TRP A 5 -21.75 -26.33 -33.74
N PHE A 6 -21.50 -25.25 -33.03
CA PHE A 6 -21.59 -23.89 -33.54
C PHE A 6 -20.31 -23.15 -33.18
N VAL A 7 -19.84 -22.30 -34.09
CA VAL A 7 -18.64 -21.48 -33.95
C VAL A 7 -19.06 -20.02 -33.99
N PHE A 8 -18.47 -19.20 -33.12
CA PHE A 8 -18.52 -17.77 -33.22
C PHE A 8 -17.30 -17.28 -34.03
N HIS A 9 -17.51 -16.83 -35.27
CA HIS A 9 -16.42 -16.37 -36.14
C HIS A 9 -16.82 -15.09 -36.89
N LYS A 10 -16.00 -14.03 -36.73
CA LYS A 10 -16.17 -12.71 -37.37
C LYS A 10 -17.62 -12.20 -37.25
N ASP A 11 -18.11 -12.07 -36.03
CA ASP A 11 -19.44 -11.51 -35.70
C ASP A 11 -20.67 -12.37 -36.05
N HIS A 12 -20.49 -13.63 -36.46
CA HIS A 12 -21.61 -14.52 -36.79
C HIS A 12 -21.47 -15.90 -36.12
N HIS A 13 -22.60 -16.47 -35.70
CA HIS A 13 -22.69 -17.89 -35.40
C HIS A 13 -22.72 -18.67 -36.70
N GLN A 14 -21.71 -19.50 -36.93
CA GLN A 14 -21.66 -20.42 -38.04
C GLN A 14 -21.95 -21.84 -37.53
N GLY A 15 -22.72 -22.61 -38.30
CA GLY A 15 -23.09 -23.99 -37.97
C GLY A 15 -24.51 -24.36 -38.44
N PRO A 16 -24.97 -25.58 -38.15
CA PRO A 16 -24.30 -26.58 -37.33
C PRO A 16 -23.16 -27.30 -38.07
N PHE A 17 -22.03 -27.47 -37.40
CA PHE A 17 -20.85 -28.22 -37.85
C PHE A 17 -20.76 -29.58 -37.13
N SER A 18 -20.04 -30.49 -37.76
CA SER A 18 -19.54 -31.72 -37.16
C SER A 18 -18.23 -31.46 -36.41
N LYS A 19 -17.85 -32.41 -35.56
CA LYS A 19 -16.61 -32.35 -34.79
C LYS A 19 -15.39 -32.29 -35.71
N GLU A 20 -15.41 -33.08 -36.78
CA GLU A 20 -14.33 -33.20 -37.76
C GLU A 20 -14.15 -31.89 -38.53
N GLU A 21 -15.25 -31.25 -38.93
CA GLU A 21 -15.23 -29.92 -39.58
C GLU A 21 -14.59 -28.86 -38.67
N LEU A 22 -14.85 -28.89 -37.36
CA LEU A 22 -14.21 -27.97 -36.41
C LEU A 22 -12.69 -28.18 -36.29
N VAL A 23 -12.23 -29.44 -36.28
CA VAL A 23 -10.81 -29.78 -36.25
C VAL A 23 -10.12 -29.34 -37.54
N GLU A 24 -10.78 -29.52 -38.68
CA GLU A 24 -10.28 -29.07 -39.97
C GLU A 24 -10.21 -27.55 -40.05
N MET A 25 -11.25 -26.83 -39.61
CA MET A 25 -11.24 -25.36 -39.56
C MET A 25 -10.14 -24.80 -38.64
N PHE A 26 -9.84 -25.48 -37.54
CA PHE A 26 -8.71 -25.15 -36.67
C PHE A 26 -7.36 -25.43 -37.36
N GLY A 27 -7.21 -26.59 -38.00
CA GLY A 27 -6.00 -26.96 -38.74
C GLY A 27 -5.71 -26.04 -39.93
N GLN A 28 -6.74 -25.47 -40.54
CA GLN A 28 -6.64 -24.47 -41.61
C GLN A 28 -6.35 -23.04 -41.10
N GLY A 29 -6.31 -22.82 -39.78
CA GLY A 29 -6.12 -21.51 -39.18
C GLY A 29 -7.35 -20.59 -39.24
N ASN A 30 -8.52 -21.12 -39.64
CA ASN A 30 -9.78 -20.38 -39.61
C ASN A 30 -10.32 -20.23 -38.18
N LEU A 31 -9.90 -21.10 -37.26
CA LEU A 31 -10.18 -21.01 -35.83
C LEU A 31 -8.88 -20.93 -35.04
N SER A 32 -8.92 -20.14 -33.97
CA SER A 32 -7.87 -20.05 -32.96
C SER A 32 -8.29 -20.78 -31.68
N GLY A 33 -7.34 -21.04 -30.78
CA GLY A 33 -7.66 -21.66 -29.49
C GLY A 33 -8.64 -20.83 -28.64
N GLU A 34 -8.69 -19.52 -28.87
CA GLU A 34 -9.62 -18.59 -28.21
C GLU A 34 -10.98 -18.47 -28.90
N SER A 35 -11.15 -19.04 -30.09
CA SER A 35 -12.43 -18.97 -30.82
C SER A 35 -13.53 -19.65 -30.01
N LEU A 36 -14.66 -18.96 -29.82
CA LEU A 36 -15.76 -19.49 -29.03
C LEU A 36 -16.53 -20.55 -29.84
N VAL A 37 -16.72 -21.70 -29.23
CA VAL A 37 -17.51 -22.82 -29.75
C VAL A 37 -18.58 -23.21 -28.75
N TRP A 38 -19.71 -23.68 -29.27
CA TRP A 38 -20.83 -24.17 -28.46
C TRP A 38 -21.35 -25.47 -29.06
N GLN A 39 -21.61 -26.44 -28.20
CA GLN A 39 -22.23 -27.70 -28.56
C GLN A 39 -23.70 -27.67 -28.13
N MET A 40 -24.59 -28.11 -29.01
CA MET A 40 -26.02 -28.20 -28.72
C MET A 40 -26.26 -29.06 -27.47
N GLY A 41 -26.82 -28.46 -26.42
CA GLY A 41 -27.05 -29.11 -25.11
C GLY A 41 -26.01 -28.77 -24.04
N ALA A 42 -24.92 -28.08 -24.38
CA ALA A 42 -23.95 -27.58 -23.40
C ALA A 42 -24.44 -26.28 -22.73
N GLU A 43 -23.99 -26.05 -21.49
CA GLU A 43 -24.36 -24.88 -20.65
C GLU A 43 -24.01 -23.51 -21.27
N GLY A 44 -23.19 -23.46 -22.32
CA GLY A 44 -22.92 -22.23 -23.07
C GLY A 44 -21.62 -22.26 -23.86
N TRP A 45 -21.33 -21.16 -24.56
CA TRP A 45 -20.11 -20.98 -25.35
C TRP A 45 -18.84 -21.10 -24.48
N ARG A 46 -17.84 -21.80 -25.00
CA ARG A 46 -16.52 -21.94 -24.38
C ARG A 46 -15.43 -21.84 -25.45
N PRO A 47 -14.21 -21.37 -25.14
CA PRO A 47 -13.09 -21.37 -26.08
C PRO A 47 -12.82 -22.77 -26.65
N TYR A 48 -12.39 -22.83 -27.91
CA TYR A 48 -12.06 -24.07 -28.61
C TYR A 48 -11.10 -24.96 -27.82
N ARG A 49 -10.07 -24.36 -27.23
CA ARG A 49 -9.04 -25.07 -26.44
C ARG A 49 -9.60 -25.79 -25.21
N ASP A 50 -10.75 -25.37 -24.69
CA ASP A 50 -11.35 -25.94 -23.47
C ASP A 50 -12.12 -27.23 -23.75
N TYR A 51 -12.38 -27.56 -25.02
CA TYR A 51 -13.01 -28.82 -25.42
C TYR A 51 -11.95 -29.89 -25.67
N ALA A 52 -11.66 -30.69 -24.64
CA ALA A 52 -10.70 -31.79 -24.70
C ALA A 52 -10.96 -32.77 -25.86
N GLU A 53 -12.22 -32.94 -26.26
CA GLU A 53 -12.57 -33.81 -27.39
C GLU A 53 -12.17 -33.23 -28.75
N LEU A 54 -12.06 -31.91 -28.89
CA LEU A 54 -11.64 -31.22 -30.12
C LEU A 54 -10.12 -31.11 -30.26
N ASN A 55 -9.37 -31.31 -29.16
CA ASN A 55 -7.92 -31.39 -29.16
C ASN A 55 -7.48 -32.86 -29.15
N PRO A 56 -7.25 -33.51 -30.31
CA PRO A 56 -6.67 -34.84 -30.29
C PRO A 56 -5.32 -34.80 -29.55
N PRO A 57 -4.99 -35.82 -28.74
CA PRO A 57 -3.68 -35.89 -28.11
C PRO A 57 -2.61 -35.80 -29.19
N LEU A 58 -1.65 -34.90 -29.01
CA LEU A 58 -0.46 -34.82 -29.86
C LEU A 58 0.07 -36.24 -30.04
N PRO A 59 0.36 -36.67 -31.28
CA PRO A 59 1.02 -37.95 -31.50
C PRO A 59 2.23 -37.98 -30.58
N LEU A 60 2.27 -38.96 -29.68
CA LEU A 60 3.51 -39.29 -28.98
C LEU A 60 4.53 -39.50 -30.09
N ALA A 61 5.53 -38.62 -30.14
CA ALA A 61 6.62 -38.73 -31.07
C ALA A 61 7.41 -39.99 -30.70
N ASP A 62 6.95 -41.14 -31.20
CA ASP A 62 7.76 -42.34 -31.30
C ASP A 62 8.80 -42.07 -32.39
N GLY A 63 10.00 -41.67 -31.97
CA GLY A 63 11.09 -41.38 -32.90
C GLY A 63 12.25 -40.65 -32.26
N ASP A 64 13.08 -41.43 -31.56
CA ASP A 64 14.54 -41.33 -31.54
C ASP A 64 15.15 -40.12 -32.30
N ASP A 65 15.45 -39.03 -31.59
CA ASP A 65 16.43 -38.04 -32.00
C ASP A 65 17.12 -37.48 -30.76
N GLY A 66 18.46 -37.50 -30.81
CA GLY A 66 19.35 -37.32 -29.67
C GLY A 66 19.31 -35.95 -28.96
N PRO A 67 20.17 -35.78 -27.94
CA PRO A 67 20.16 -34.58 -27.12
C PRO A 67 20.39 -33.32 -27.98
N PRO A 68 19.68 -32.22 -27.70
CA PRO A 68 19.78 -30.99 -28.48
C PRO A 68 21.21 -30.44 -28.45
N PRO A 69 21.71 -29.86 -29.56
CA PRO A 69 23.05 -29.30 -29.62
C PRO A 69 23.21 -28.15 -28.62
N PHE A 70 24.32 -28.18 -27.89
CA PHE A 70 24.77 -27.09 -27.02
C PHE A 70 24.81 -25.78 -27.80
N VAL A 71 24.02 -24.80 -27.36
CA VAL A 71 24.15 -23.41 -27.79
C VAL A 71 25.39 -22.83 -27.09
N PRO A 72 26.41 -22.33 -27.81
CA PRO A 72 27.55 -21.69 -27.17
C PRO A 72 27.14 -20.36 -26.51
N PRO A 73 27.79 -19.96 -25.41
CA PRO A 73 27.46 -18.73 -24.70
C PRO A 73 27.70 -17.49 -25.58
N ILE A 74 26.68 -16.63 -25.61
CA ILE A 74 26.71 -15.32 -26.27
C ILE A 74 27.78 -14.47 -25.59
N SER A 75 28.79 -14.06 -26.37
CA SER A 75 29.80 -13.09 -25.95
C SER A 75 29.16 -11.71 -25.88
N ILE A 76 29.02 -11.16 -24.68
CA ILE A 76 28.62 -9.76 -24.49
C ILE A 76 29.84 -8.90 -24.79
N THR A 77 29.89 -8.34 -26.00
CA THR A 77 30.85 -7.30 -26.36
C THR A 77 30.45 -5.99 -25.68
N GLU A 78 31.24 -5.65 -24.67
CA GLU A 78 31.30 -4.36 -24.01
C GLU A 78 31.97 -3.34 -24.95
N ASN A 79 31.16 -2.57 -25.70
CA ASN A 79 31.59 -1.28 -26.23
C ASN A 79 30.39 -0.47 -26.75
N SER A 80 30.09 0.66 -26.12
CA SER A 80 30.01 1.94 -26.84
C SER A 80 29.77 3.07 -25.83
N GLY A 81 30.84 3.82 -25.58
CA GLY A 81 30.73 5.16 -25.01
C GLY A 81 30.13 6.14 -26.01
N ALA A 82 29.23 6.98 -25.52
CA ALA A 82 28.96 8.33 -25.96
C ALA A 82 28.53 9.07 -24.68
N GLY A 83 29.32 9.95 -24.08
CA GLY A 83 30.04 11.05 -24.73
C GLY A 83 29.19 12.31 -24.66
N LEU A 84 28.80 12.75 -23.46
CA LEU A 84 28.25 14.08 -23.23
C LEU A 84 29.16 14.83 -22.26
N ALA A 85 29.90 15.76 -22.87
CA ALA A 85 30.81 16.69 -22.24
C ALA A 85 30.05 17.67 -21.33
N ILE A 86 30.53 17.85 -20.10
CA ILE A 86 30.19 18.98 -19.25
C ILE A 86 31.43 19.90 -19.24
N PRO A 87 31.28 21.20 -19.56
CA PRO A 87 32.41 22.11 -19.60
C PRO A 87 32.92 22.41 -18.19
N SER A 88 34.20 22.09 -17.98
CA SER A 88 35.04 22.60 -16.90
C SER A 88 35.26 24.09 -17.11
N ILE A 89 34.75 24.92 -16.19
CA ILE A 89 34.91 26.36 -16.20
C ILE A 89 35.15 26.86 -14.76
N PHE A 90 36.31 27.52 -14.61
CA PHE A 90 36.78 28.38 -13.53
C PHE A 90 37.22 27.75 -12.20
N GLU A 91 38.44 27.22 -12.26
CA GLU A 91 39.50 27.45 -11.27
C GLU A 91 39.73 28.97 -11.11
N LYS A 92 39.45 29.51 -9.92
CA LYS A 92 40.01 30.80 -9.49
C LYS A 92 40.65 30.66 -8.12
N LYS A 93 41.97 30.79 -8.16
CA LYS A 93 42.96 30.90 -7.09
C LYS A 93 43.09 32.37 -6.72
N GLU A 94 43.00 32.69 -5.43
CA GLU A 94 43.32 33.97 -4.74
C GLU A 94 42.56 33.89 -3.41
N GLU A 95 43.05 34.23 -2.22
CA GLU A 95 44.31 34.78 -1.75
C GLU A 95 44.26 34.55 -0.23
N ALA A 96 45.40 34.23 0.36
CA ALA A 96 45.52 34.05 1.80
C ALA A 96 45.64 35.42 2.46
N ASP A 97 44.53 35.94 2.99
CA ASP A 97 44.56 37.10 3.87
C ASP A 97 44.45 36.71 5.34
N VAL A 98 45.60 36.92 5.96
CA VAL A 98 45.89 37.10 7.38
C VAL A 98 44.83 37.99 8.04
N TYR A 99 44.13 37.44 9.03
CA TYR A 99 43.51 38.23 10.09
C TYR A 99 43.95 37.65 11.44
N GLU A 100 45.17 38.00 11.84
CA GLU A 100 45.52 38.07 13.26
C GLU A 100 44.77 39.25 13.87
N SER A 101 43.69 38.99 14.60
CA SER A 101 43.12 39.95 15.54
C SER A 101 43.14 39.38 16.95
N ARG A 102 44.26 39.68 17.62
CA ARG A 102 44.40 39.96 19.06
C ARG A 102 43.22 39.54 19.93
N ILE A 103 43.30 38.32 20.48
CA ILE A 103 42.78 38.05 21.82
C ILE A 103 43.98 38.12 22.74
N SER A 104 44.13 39.26 23.41
CA SER A 104 45.04 39.43 24.53
C SER A 104 44.75 38.37 25.57
N LYS A 105 45.64 37.38 25.66
CA LYS A 105 45.77 36.47 26.77
C LYS A 105 46.11 37.32 28.01
N ARG A 106 45.10 37.70 28.78
CA ARG A 106 45.28 38.15 30.16
C ARG A 106 45.31 36.89 31.00
N GLU A 107 46.50 36.28 31.08
CA GLU A 107 46.83 35.34 32.15
C GLU A 107 46.90 36.16 33.44
N GLU A 108 45.75 36.37 34.07
CA GLU A 108 45.74 36.60 35.51
C GLU A 108 46.06 35.26 36.14
N GLU A 109 47.35 35.01 36.36
CA GLU A 109 47.82 34.12 37.42
C GLU A 109 47.29 34.69 38.75
N SER A 110 46.05 34.34 39.07
CA SER A 110 45.55 34.40 40.43
C SER A 110 46.28 33.30 41.20
N SER A 111 47.47 33.65 41.69
CA SER A 111 48.12 32.92 42.76
C SER A 111 47.18 32.96 43.97
N PHE A 112 46.31 31.96 44.07
CA PHE A 112 45.67 31.63 45.32
C PHE A 112 46.80 31.22 46.28
N ASP A 113 47.24 32.17 47.10
CA ASP A 113 48.14 31.90 48.22
C ASP A 113 47.43 30.93 49.16
N LEU A 114 47.67 29.64 48.94
CA LEU A 114 47.33 28.58 49.86
C LEU A 114 48.08 28.89 51.16
N LEU A 115 47.32 29.29 52.18
CA LEU A 115 47.79 29.52 53.56
C LEU A 115 48.99 28.61 53.87
N SER A 116 50.15 29.23 54.13
CA SER A 116 51.38 28.49 54.41
C SER A 116 51.13 27.54 55.58
N LYS A 117 51.72 26.33 55.54
CA LYS A 117 51.55 25.30 56.59
C LYS A 117 51.77 25.85 58.00
N GLU A 118 52.63 26.86 58.17
CA GLU A 118 52.88 27.54 59.46
C GLU A 118 51.68 28.34 59.99
N GLN A 119 50.87 28.96 59.12
CA GLN A 119 49.68 29.70 59.55
C GLN A 119 48.51 28.79 59.94
N LEU A 120 48.48 27.57 59.41
CA LEU A 120 47.47 26.57 59.78
C LEU A 120 47.73 25.97 61.16
N GLU A 121 48.98 25.89 61.64
CA GLU A 121 49.30 25.26 62.92
C GLU A 121 48.83 26.07 64.14
N THR A 122 48.77 27.40 64.05
CA THR A 122 48.35 28.30 65.15
C THR A 122 46.83 28.43 65.31
N LEU A 123 46.05 27.89 64.38
CA LEU A 123 44.59 27.93 64.43
C LEU A 123 44.02 27.00 65.51
N ASN A 124 43.04 27.53 66.26
CA ASN A 124 42.28 26.80 67.27
C ASN A 124 41.70 25.51 66.66
N PRO A 125 41.80 24.34 67.32
CA PRO A 125 41.33 23.05 66.78
C PRO A 125 39.89 23.06 66.24
N ARG A 126 39.01 23.91 66.79
CA ARG A 126 37.65 24.09 66.25
C ARG A 126 37.61 24.73 64.86
N VAL A 127 38.52 25.67 64.58
CA VAL A 127 38.63 26.34 63.28
C VAL A 127 39.26 25.40 62.26
N LYS A 128 40.22 24.55 62.65
CA LYS A 128 40.79 23.50 61.78
C LYS A 128 39.73 22.53 61.26
N ILE A 129 38.82 22.08 62.14
CA ILE A 129 37.70 21.21 61.75
C ILE A 129 36.74 21.94 60.80
N PHE A 130 36.48 23.24 61.03
CA PHE A 130 35.59 24.04 60.19
C PHE A 130 36.15 24.31 58.79
N VAL A 131 37.45 24.63 58.69
CA VAL A 131 38.11 24.85 57.39
C VAL A 131 38.20 23.55 56.60
N GLY A 132 38.46 22.42 57.27
CA GLY A 132 38.45 21.09 56.64
C GLY A 132 37.07 20.68 56.12
N SER A 133 35.99 20.94 56.88
CA SER A 133 34.63 20.64 56.44
C SER A 133 34.15 21.57 55.32
N ALA A 134 34.50 22.85 55.37
CA ALA A 134 34.20 23.81 54.31
C ALA A 134 34.94 23.48 52.99
N GLY A 135 36.22 23.10 53.08
CA GLY A 135 36.99 22.63 51.92
C GLY A 135 36.43 21.33 51.33
N GLY A 136 36.02 20.40 52.19
CA GLY A 136 35.33 19.17 51.78
C GLY A 136 34.01 19.44 51.07
N LEU A 137 33.19 20.38 51.58
CA LEU A 137 31.93 20.79 50.94
C LEU A 137 32.15 21.51 49.61
N LEU A 138 33.18 22.34 49.49
CA LEU A 138 33.54 23.02 48.23
C LEU A 138 34.02 22.03 47.18
N LEU A 139 34.84 21.04 47.55
CA LEU A 139 35.23 19.95 46.65
C LEU A 139 34.01 19.14 46.21
N LEU A 140 33.11 18.83 47.13
CA LEU A 140 31.85 18.14 46.82
C LEU A 140 30.96 18.97 45.90
N ALA A 141 30.84 20.28 46.13
CA ALA A 141 30.08 21.19 45.29
C ALA A 141 30.70 21.38 43.90
N SER A 142 32.04 21.43 43.81
CA SER A 142 32.77 21.51 42.54
C SER A 142 32.61 20.23 41.72
N ILE A 143 32.70 19.05 42.37
CA ILE A 143 32.39 17.76 41.75
C ILE A 143 30.94 17.75 41.26
N ILE A 144 29.98 18.18 42.09
CA ILE A 144 28.56 18.27 41.68
C ILE A 144 28.40 19.20 40.48
N LEU A 145 28.96 20.41 40.50
CA LEU A 145 28.86 21.37 39.38
C LEU A 145 29.51 20.84 38.09
N PHE A 146 30.65 20.16 38.19
CA PHE A 146 31.35 19.55 37.05
C PHE A 146 30.53 18.42 36.41
N PHE A 147 29.81 17.63 37.22
CA PHE A 147 28.94 16.57 36.72
C PHE A 147 27.55 17.06 36.27
N VAL A 148 27.09 18.23 36.72
CA VAL A 148 25.73 18.74 36.44
C VAL A 148 25.65 19.61 35.18
N TRP A 149 26.77 20.13 34.66
CA TRP A 149 26.72 21.11 33.56
C TRP A 149 27.32 20.72 32.19
N PRO A 150 27.20 19.47 31.68
CA PRO A 150 27.43 19.25 30.27
C PRO A 150 26.28 19.88 29.47
N VAL A 151 26.55 20.98 28.76
CA VAL A 151 25.65 21.48 27.71
C VAL A 151 25.59 20.39 26.65
N ALA A 152 24.53 19.59 26.68
CA ALA A 152 24.33 18.47 25.78
C ALA A 152 24.17 19.00 24.34
N LYS A 153 25.27 19.03 23.59
CA LYS A 153 25.19 19.20 22.14
C LYS A 153 24.68 17.89 21.55
N ALA A 154 23.67 17.96 20.69
CA ALA A 154 23.20 16.76 20.02
C ALA A 154 24.32 16.25 19.09
N PRO A 155 24.61 14.94 19.13
CA PRO A 155 25.49 14.34 18.15
C PRO A 155 24.92 14.48 16.73
N ASN A 156 25.81 14.61 15.74
CA ASN A 156 25.43 14.70 14.34
C ASN A 156 24.98 13.32 13.84
N TYR A 157 23.66 13.10 13.81
CA TYR A 157 23.05 11.84 13.36
C TYR A 157 22.64 11.87 11.88
N GLY A 158 23.19 12.78 11.05
CA GLY A 158 22.76 12.87 9.65
C GLY A 158 21.32 13.35 9.49
N LEU A 159 20.86 14.22 10.40
CA LEU A 159 19.53 14.80 10.38
C LEU A 159 19.47 16.03 9.47
N SER A 160 18.27 16.39 9.00
CA SER A 160 18.05 17.71 8.42
C SER A 160 18.21 18.79 9.50
N GLN A 161 18.62 20.01 9.13
CA GLN A 161 18.75 21.11 10.10
C GLN A 161 17.42 21.45 10.80
N VAL A 162 16.31 21.31 10.07
CA VAL A 162 14.96 21.56 10.59
C VAL A 162 14.61 20.53 11.66
N ASP A 163 14.88 19.25 11.41
CA ASP A 163 14.62 18.19 12.37
C ASP A 163 15.55 18.27 13.58
N TYR A 164 16.83 18.60 13.36
CA TYR A 164 17.79 18.82 14.42
C TYR A 164 17.29 19.89 15.41
N ASN A 165 16.85 21.05 14.89
CA ASN A 165 16.32 22.14 15.71
C ASN A 165 15.05 21.71 16.46
N ARG A 166 14.11 21.03 15.78
CA ARG A 166 12.88 20.51 16.41
C ARG A 166 13.17 19.53 17.54
N LEU A 167 14.15 18.66 17.38
CA LEU A 167 14.57 17.74 18.45
C LEU A 167 15.23 18.47 19.63
N GLN A 168 15.98 19.55 19.37
CA GLN A 168 16.59 20.39 20.41
C GLN A 168 15.53 21.13 21.25
N ASP A 169 14.45 21.59 20.64
CA ASP A 169 13.38 22.32 21.34
C ASP A 169 12.72 21.51 22.46
N VAL A 170 12.77 20.18 22.40
CA VAL A 170 12.21 19.30 23.44
C VAL A 170 13.11 19.20 24.69
N ILE A 171 14.40 19.51 24.56
CA ILE A 171 15.34 19.39 25.68
C ILE A 171 14.93 20.35 26.79
N GLY A 172 14.83 19.82 28.01
CA GLY A 172 14.35 20.57 29.18
C GLY A 172 12.84 20.83 29.20
N GLN A 173 12.11 20.51 28.13
CA GLN A 173 10.66 20.57 28.11
C GLN A 173 10.06 19.23 28.53
N GLY A 174 9.95 18.99 29.84
CA GLY A 174 9.27 17.80 30.36
C GLY A 174 9.06 17.88 31.86
N THR A 175 7.89 17.46 32.33
CA THR A 175 7.65 17.25 33.77
C THR A 175 7.83 15.77 34.11
N PHE A 176 7.91 15.47 35.41
CA PHE A 176 7.89 14.07 35.87
C PHE A 176 6.61 13.33 35.47
N GLU A 177 5.51 14.03 35.18
CA GLU A 177 4.24 13.40 34.82
C GLU A 177 4.02 13.27 33.31
N LYS A 178 4.51 14.21 32.51
CA LYS A 178 4.30 14.25 31.05
C LYS A 178 5.62 14.35 30.31
N VAL A 179 6.06 13.21 29.79
CA VAL A 179 7.25 13.14 28.94
C VAL A 179 6.88 13.64 27.55
N LYS A 180 7.51 14.73 27.11
CA LYS A 180 7.48 15.13 25.71
C LYS A 180 8.58 14.41 24.95
N MET A 181 8.26 14.02 23.72
CA MET A 181 9.17 13.40 22.78
C MET A 181 8.92 13.93 21.38
N GLU A 182 9.99 14.12 20.62
CA GLU A 182 9.95 14.40 19.19
C GLU A 182 10.78 13.35 18.45
N PHE A 183 10.38 13.10 17.20
CA PHE A 183 10.90 12.04 16.37
C PHE A 183 11.34 12.62 15.03
N ALA A 184 12.49 12.18 14.57
CA ALA A 184 13.02 12.50 13.26
C ALA A 184 13.57 11.25 12.58
N LEU A 185 13.57 11.27 11.26
CA LEU A 185 14.20 10.27 10.43
C LEU A 185 15.53 10.80 9.91
N THR A 186 16.55 9.94 9.81
CA THR A 186 17.79 10.29 9.13
C THR A 186 17.55 10.62 7.66
N GLN A 187 18.46 11.37 7.03
CA GLN A 187 18.35 11.67 5.60
C GLN A 187 18.38 10.40 4.72
N GLU A 188 19.02 9.34 5.20
CA GLU A 188 19.06 8.02 4.56
C GLU A 188 17.73 7.25 4.69
N GLY A 189 16.88 7.60 5.66
CA GLY A 189 15.52 7.07 5.78
C GLY A 189 15.39 5.76 6.54
N ASP A 190 16.47 5.29 7.16
CA ASP A 190 16.61 3.95 7.75
C ASP A 190 16.71 3.96 9.28
N GLU A 191 17.09 5.09 9.89
CA GLU A 191 17.30 5.21 11.33
C GLU A 191 16.39 6.27 11.95
N ILE A 192 15.84 5.97 13.13
CA ILE A 192 14.94 6.87 13.84
C ILE A 192 15.70 7.52 15.00
N VAL A 193 15.67 8.85 15.07
CA VAL A 193 16.23 9.61 16.18
C VAL A 193 15.10 10.19 17.02
N VAL A 194 15.18 9.97 18.33
CA VAL A 194 14.21 10.48 19.31
C VAL A 194 14.90 11.41 20.28
N SER A 195 14.27 12.54 20.55
CA SER A 195 14.65 13.46 21.63
C SER A 195 13.59 13.45 22.71
N THR A 196 13.99 13.58 23.97
CA THR A 196 13.09 13.65 25.12
C THR A 196 13.49 14.73 26.11
N GLY A 197 12.50 15.32 26.79
CA GLY A 197 12.74 16.31 27.83
C GLY A 197 13.47 15.76 29.06
N ARG A 198 13.62 14.44 29.19
CA ARG A 198 14.35 13.80 30.30
C ARG A 198 15.82 13.53 29.95
N ALA A 199 16.73 13.98 30.81
CA ALA A 199 18.19 13.81 30.62
C ALA A 199 18.69 12.41 30.97
N ASN A 200 17.92 11.66 31.76
CA ASN A 200 18.33 10.42 32.40
C ASN A 200 18.64 9.33 31.37
N SER A 201 19.68 8.53 31.62
CA SER A 201 19.94 7.35 30.79
C SER A 201 18.88 6.28 31.03
N ALA A 202 18.26 5.82 29.97
CA ALA A 202 17.22 4.80 29.98
C ALA A 202 17.32 3.91 28.75
N GLN A 203 16.94 2.64 28.88
CA GLN A 203 16.68 1.79 27.74
C GLN A 203 15.26 2.09 27.23
N LEU A 204 15.15 2.55 25.99
CA LEU A 204 13.88 2.80 25.32
C LEU A 204 13.48 1.59 24.49
N TYR A 205 12.19 1.27 24.53
CA TYR A 205 11.51 0.32 23.65
C TYR A 205 10.44 1.09 22.88
N LEU A 206 10.58 1.13 21.56
CA LEU A 206 9.71 1.87 20.66
C LEU A 206 8.88 0.88 19.85
N THR A 207 7.56 1.10 19.84
CA THR A 207 6.62 0.44 18.93
C THR A 207 5.99 1.53 18.04
N LEU A 208 6.05 1.34 16.73
CA LEU A 208 5.43 2.21 15.73
C LEU A 208 4.41 1.39 14.95
N ASN A 209 3.20 1.93 14.83
CA ASN A 209 2.16 1.36 13.97
C ASN A 209 1.77 2.43 12.94
N SER A 210 1.93 2.14 11.66
CA SER A 210 1.55 3.08 10.61
C SER A 210 0.07 3.40 10.65
N ILE A 211 -0.29 4.64 10.35
CA ILE A 211 -1.69 5.05 10.23
C ILE A 211 -2.14 4.88 8.79
N TYR A 212 -3.14 4.02 8.57
CA TYR A 212 -3.70 3.73 7.25
C TYR A 212 -4.15 5.01 6.51
N GLY A 213 -3.80 5.12 5.22
CA GLY A 213 -4.07 6.31 4.39
C GLY A 213 -3.21 7.54 4.71
N LYS A 214 -2.28 7.44 5.67
CA LYS A 214 -1.35 8.51 6.07
C LYS A 214 0.12 8.14 5.89
N ILE A 215 0.39 7.12 5.09
CA ILE A 215 1.74 6.69 4.69
C ILE A 215 1.77 6.52 3.17
N LEU A 216 2.95 6.54 2.57
CA LEU A 216 3.13 6.30 1.12
C LEU A 216 3.14 4.80 0.78
N SER A 217 2.18 4.05 1.30
CA SER A 217 2.01 2.61 1.10
C SER A 217 0.57 2.18 1.38
N GLU A 218 0.13 1.11 0.71
CA GLU A 218 -1.14 0.43 1.02
C GLU A 218 -0.98 -0.54 2.21
N ASP A 219 0.20 -1.14 2.34
CA ASP A 219 0.50 -2.11 3.40
C ASP A 219 0.68 -1.45 4.76
N GLN A 220 0.15 -2.09 5.80
CA GLN A 220 0.37 -1.67 7.18
C GLN A 220 1.80 -2.04 7.63
N ILE A 221 2.47 -1.08 8.25
CA ILE A 221 3.85 -1.22 8.76
C ILE A 221 3.83 -1.14 10.28
N ASN A 222 4.27 -2.21 10.92
CA ASN A 222 4.41 -2.32 12.37
C ASN A 222 5.88 -2.59 12.69
N ILE A 223 6.47 -1.72 13.49
CA ILE A 223 7.90 -1.76 13.81
C ILE A 223 8.08 -1.80 15.31
N THR A 224 8.98 -2.67 15.77
CA THR A 224 9.50 -2.67 17.13
C THR A 224 11.01 -2.48 17.11
N THR A 225 11.53 -1.67 18.03
CA THR A 225 12.96 -1.41 18.14
C THR A 225 13.32 -0.95 19.55
N SER A 226 14.61 -0.98 19.88
CA SER A 226 15.10 -0.54 21.19
C SER A 226 16.41 0.24 21.05
N ALA A 227 16.61 1.24 21.91
CA ALA A 227 17.80 2.07 21.91
C ALA A 227 18.12 2.59 23.31
N GLN A 228 19.39 2.93 23.53
CA GLN A 228 19.84 3.56 24.77
C GLN A 228 19.69 5.08 24.66
N LEU A 229 18.97 5.67 25.60
CA LEU A 229 18.85 7.12 25.78
C LEU A 229 20.13 7.65 26.43
N ARG A 230 20.80 8.58 25.75
CA ARG A 230 22.00 9.27 26.25
C ARG A 230 21.85 10.75 25.99
N ASN A 231 21.99 11.57 27.03
CA ASN A 231 21.95 13.02 26.94
C ASN A 231 20.72 13.53 26.16
N HIS A 232 19.51 13.08 26.53
CA HIS A 232 18.23 13.38 25.86
C HIS A 232 17.97 12.72 24.51
N PHE A 233 18.95 12.06 23.90
CA PHE A 233 18.81 11.46 22.57
C PHE A 233 18.89 9.93 22.57
N ALA A 234 18.06 9.30 21.75
CA ALA A 234 18.15 7.88 21.44
C ALA A 234 18.12 7.68 19.93
N LYS A 235 19.03 6.83 19.43
CA LYS A 235 19.13 6.47 18.02
C LYS A 235 18.76 5.01 17.84
N PHE A 236 17.74 4.75 17.03
CA PHE A 236 17.22 3.41 16.73
C PHE A 236 17.67 2.99 15.34
N SER A 237 18.75 2.21 15.28
CA SER A 237 19.33 1.73 14.01
C SER A 237 18.87 0.32 13.61
N VAL A 238 18.41 -0.49 14.56
CA VAL A 238 17.96 -1.87 14.30
C VAL A 238 16.44 -1.93 14.37
N LEU A 239 15.79 -1.85 13.22
CA LEU A 239 14.34 -1.90 13.11
C LEU A 239 13.87 -3.34 12.88
N THR A 240 12.99 -3.85 13.74
CA THR A 240 12.35 -5.16 13.54
C THR A 240 10.95 -4.93 13.00
N PHE A 241 10.66 -5.46 11.82
CA PHE A 241 9.35 -5.33 11.18
C PHE A 241 8.48 -6.53 11.56
N GLU A 242 7.38 -6.27 12.26
CA GLU A 242 6.32 -7.26 12.47
C GLU A 242 5.42 -7.36 11.24
N SER A 243 5.26 -6.26 10.50
CA SER A 243 4.62 -6.20 9.19
C SER A 243 5.33 -5.17 8.29
N GLY A 244 5.40 -5.48 6.99
CA GLY A 244 6.19 -4.71 6.02
C GLY A 244 7.67 -5.11 5.99
N SER A 245 8.42 -4.58 5.02
CA SER A 245 9.85 -4.90 4.82
C SER A 245 10.78 -3.70 4.97
N LYS A 246 10.23 -2.48 4.99
CA LYS A 246 10.99 -1.24 5.06
C LYS A 246 10.17 -0.15 5.74
N LEU A 247 10.87 0.84 6.30
CA LEU A 247 10.22 2.04 6.82
C LEU A 247 9.75 2.90 5.64
N ILE A 248 8.51 3.36 5.70
CA ILE A 248 7.92 4.20 4.64
C ILE A 248 7.58 5.57 5.21
N PRO A 249 7.85 6.67 4.49
CA PRO A 249 7.49 8.00 4.96
C PRO A 249 5.99 8.11 5.27
N GLY A 250 5.64 8.65 6.42
CA GLY A 250 4.26 8.62 6.88
C GLY A 250 4.02 8.98 8.34
N TYR A 251 2.75 9.00 8.72
CA TYR A 251 2.32 9.16 10.11
C TYR A 251 2.22 7.81 10.82
N TYR A 252 2.77 7.75 12.03
CA TYR A 252 2.82 6.56 12.87
C TYR A 252 2.25 6.85 14.26
N SER A 253 1.53 5.89 14.82
CA SER A 253 1.21 5.84 16.25
C SER A 253 2.41 5.26 16.99
N ALA A 254 3.10 6.13 17.72
CA ALA A 254 4.29 5.80 18.49
C ALA A 254 3.95 5.51 19.95
N LYS A 255 4.45 4.39 20.46
CA LYS A 255 4.44 4.03 21.88
C LYS A 255 5.88 3.80 22.33
N VAL A 256 6.35 4.58 23.28
CA VAL A 256 7.70 4.43 23.85
C VAL A 256 7.59 4.03 25.31
N TYR A 257 8.25 2.95 25.69
CA TYR A 257 8.45 2.58 27.08
C TYR A 257 9.93 2.80 27.43
N GLY A 258 10.19 3.70 28.38
CA GLY A 258 11.52 3.95 28.89
C GLY A 258 11.72 3.25 30.23
N LYS A 259 12.77 2.43 30.34
CA LYS A 259 13.21 1.79 31.57
C LYS A 259 14.55 2.39 32.01
N SER A 260 14.61 3.01 33.17
CA SER A 260 15.84 3.66 33.64
C SER A 260 16.97 2.66 33.84
N THR A 261 18.19 3.07 33.50
CA THR A 261 19.41 2.26 33.62
C THR A 261 20.42 2.84 34.62
N LEU A 262 20.09 3.95 35.28
CA LEU A 262 21.01 4.63 36.19
C LEU A 262 21.37 3.76 37.40
N LEU A 263 22.67 3.69 37.71
CA LEU A 263 23.18 3.12 38.95
C LEU A 263 22.63 3.83 40.19
N SER A 264 22.27 5.12 40.08
CA SER A 264 21.63 5.86 41.16
C SER A 264 20.32 5.21 41.61
N ASP A 265 19.58 4.53 40.74
CA ASP A 265 18.34 3.84 41.13
C ASP A 265 18.66 2.59 41.95
N LYS A 266 19.79 1.91 41.65
CA LYS A 266 20.31 0.80 42.47
C LYS A 266 20.88 1.30 43.80
N VAL A 267 21.63 2.40 43.80
CA VAL A 267 22.16 3.05 45.01
C VAL A 267 21.02 3.62 45.86
N TYR A 268 19.99 4.19 45.26
CA TYR A 268 18.77 4.64 45.93
C TYR A 268 18.06 3.46 46.59
N THR A 269 17.86 2.37 45.86
CA THR A 269 17.27 1.13 46.40
C THR A 269 18.11 0.59 47.57
N PHE A 270 19.44 0.72 47.50
CA PHE A 270 20.36 0.37 48.57
C PHE A 270 20.29 1.34 49.77
N LEU A 271 20.27 2.65 49.55
CA LEU A 271 20.17 3.67 50.59
C LEU A 271 18.80 3.62 51.31
N LYS A 272 17.72 3.29 50.59
CA LYS A 272 16.38 3.05 51.16
C LYS A 272 16.36 1.83 52.09
N ARG A 273 17.31 0.89 51.98
CA ARG A 273 17.49 -0.23 52.92
C ARG A 273 18.18 0.18 54.23
N LEU A 274 18.91 1.29 54.26
CA LEU A 274 19.55 1.78 55.48
C LEU A 274 18.50 2.39 56.43
N SER A 275 18.50 1.96 57.69
CA SER A 275 17.50 2.32 58.71
C SER A 275 17.35 3.83 58.94
N PHE A 276 18.43 4.61 58.75
CA PHE A 276 18.44 6.07 58.90
C PHE A 276 17.56 6.81 57.89
N PHE A 277 17.34 6.26 56.69
CA PHE A 277 16.52 6.87 55.64
C PHE A 277 15.08 6.34 55.60
N LYS A 278 14.75 5.36 56.46
CA LYS A 278 13.46 4.67 56.46
C LYS A 278 12.29 5.53 56.98
N ASN A 279 12.57 6.51 57.85
CA ASN A 279 11.56 7.32 58.54
C ASN A 279 11.32 8.72 57.95
N LYS A 280 11.96 9.07 56.82
CA LYS A 280 11.76 10.37 56.17
C LYS A 280 11.18 10.14 54.78
N ASN A 281 9.93 10.57 54.56
CA ASN A 281 9.27 10.70 53.25
C ASN A 281 9.96 11.71 52.29
N ILE A 282 11.25 11.99 52.52
CA ILE A 282 12.07 12.92 51.73
C ILE A 282 12.52 12.29 50.41
N LEU A 283 12.44 10.96 50.31
CA LEU A 283 12.87 10.19 49.15
C LEU A 283 11.61 9.66 48.44
N SER A 284 11.07 10.46 47.51
CA SER A 284 9.92 10.08 46.69
C SER A 284 10.26 8.88 45.80
N ASP A 285 9.28 8.01 45.52
CA ASP A 285 9.44 6.86 44.61
C ASP A 285 9.76 7.34 43.19
N SER A 286 11.06 7.52 42.93
CA SER A 286 11.62 7.81 41.62
C SER A 286 11.74 6.51 40.82
N SER A 287 10.63 5.77 40.67
CA SER A 287 10.55 4.80 39.59
C SER A 287 10.48 5.62 38.30
N SER A 288 11.65 5.84 37.72
CA SER A 288 11.95 6.73 36.60
C SER A 288 11.48 6.19 35.26
N ASP A 289 10.82 5.03 35.25
CA ASP A 289 10.13 4.47 34.11
C ASP A 289 9.06 5.44 33.60
N PHE A 290 8.84 5.44 32.29
CA PHE A 290 7.82 6.29 31.68
C PHE A 290 7.27 5.68 30.41
N ILE A 291 6.06 6.11 30.04
CA ILE A 291 5.41 5.71 28.79
C ILE A 291 5.02 6.99 28.03
N TYR A 292 5.40 7.04 26.76
CA TYR A 292 4.93 8.03 25.80
C TYR A 292 3.98 7.36 24.81
N ARG A 293 2.90 8.07 24.44
CA ARG A 293 1.99 7.70 23.36
C ARG A 293 1.67 8.94 22.55
N GLY A 294 1.83 8.89 21.23
CA GLY A 294 1.57 10.02 20.35
C GLY A 294 1.56 9.65 18.88
N VAL A 295 1.10 10.56 18.03
CA VAL A 295 1.19 10.43 16.57
C VAL A 295 2.39 11.23 16.10
N VAL A 296 3.25 10.60 15.30
CA VAL A 296 4.51 11.18 14.84
C VAL A 296 4.60 11.10 13.33
N LEU A 297 5.16 12.13 12.70
CA LEU A 297 5.46 12.13 11.27
C LEU A 297 6.92 11.72 11.08
N LEU A 298 7.14 10.64 10.34
CA LEU A 298 8.48 10.18 9.94
C LEU A 298 8.64 10.42 8.44
N THR A 299 9.54 11.33 8.06
CA THR A 299 9.86 11.61 6.66
C THR A 299 11.28 12.17 6.57
N ALA A 300 12.04 11.71 5.58
CA ALA A 300 13.35 12.29 5.23
C ALA A 300 13.21 13.52 4.30
N THR A 301 12.00 13.78 3.79
CA THR A 301 11.73 14.86 2.84
C THR A 301 11.05 16.04 3.51
N ASN A 302 11.10 17.20 2.85
CA ASN A 302 10.37 18.38 3.30
C ASN A 302 8.87 18.06 3.52
N ILE A 303 8.30 18.51 4.64
CA ILE A 303 6.92 18.24 5.05
C ILE A 303 5.91 18.64 3.96
N ALA A 304 6.10 19.78 3.28
CA ALA A 304 5.20 20.22 2.21
C ALA A 304 5.26 19.29 0.99
N LYS A 305 6.47 18.85 0.61
CA LYS A 305 6.66 17.88 -0.48
C LYS A 305 6.02 16.53 -0.12
N PHE A 306 6.25 16.04 1.10
CA PHE A 306 5.64 14.81 1.59
C PHE A 306 4.10 14.88 1.55
N LYS A 307 3.50 15.98 2.05
CA LYS A 307 2.03 16.15 2.03
C LYS A 307 1.47 16.08 0.62
N LYS A 308 2.12 16.74 -0.34
CA LYS A 308 1.72 16.67 -1.75
C LYS A 308 1.84 15.24 -2.30
N SER A 309 2.97 14.57 -2.06
CA SER A 309 3.16 13.19 -2.49
C SER A 309 2.13 12.24 -1.87
N LEU A 310 1.74 12.46 -0.61
CA LEU A 310 0.70 11.68 0.05
C LEU A 310 -0.68 11.91 -0.58
N GLU A 311 -1.02 13.16 -0.92
CA GLU A 311 -2.26 13.50 -1.62
C GLU A 311 -2.31 12.84 -3.01
N ASP A 312 -1.24 12.97 -3.79
CA ASP A 312 -1.12 12.36 -5.12
C ASP A 312 -1.20 10.82 -5.05
N PHE A 313 -0.49 10.21 -4.09
CA PHE A 313 -0.50 8.77 -3.87
C PHE A 313 -1.90 8.25 -3.51
N ASN A 314 -2.55 8.92 -2.55
CA ASN A 314 -3.90 8.60 -2.12
C ASN A 314 -4.91 8.74 -3.27
N LYS A 315 -4.80 9.82 -4.07
CA LYS A 315 -5.63 10.02 -5.26
C LYS A 315 -5.45 8.89 -6.27
N ASN A 316 -4.22 8.48 -6.55
CA ASN A 316 -3.95 7.39 -7.49
C ASN A 316 -4.54 6.05 -7.02
N ILE A 317 -4.39 5.71 -5.73
CA ILE A 317 -5.01 4.51 -5.16
C ILE A 317 -6.53 4.55 -5.31
N LEU A 318 -7.15 5.71 -5.03
CA LEU A 318 -8.59 5.87 -5.21
C LEU A 318 -8.99 5.71 -6.68
N GLU A 319 -8.25 6.31 -7.61
CA GLU A 319 -8.50 6.16 -9.04
C GLU A 319 -8.40 4.70 -9.48
N GLU A 320 -7.38 3.96 -9.05
CA GLU A 320 -7.21 2.54 -9.36
C GLU A 320 -8.35 1.68 -8.79
N LYS A 321 -8.71 1.86 -7.52
CA LYS A 321 -9.81 1.11 -6.87
C LYS A 321 -11.16 1.42 -7.50
N THR A 322 -11.42 2.70 -7.79
CA THR A 322 -12.69 3.12 -8.40
C THR A 322 -12.78 2.78 -9.88
N LYS A 323 -11.65 2.69 -10.61
CA LYS A 323 -11.64 2.32 -12.04
C LYS A 323 -12.29 0.96 -12.29
N VAL A 324 -11.98 -0.03 -11.46
CA VAL A 324 -12.58 -1.37 -11.61
C VAL A 324 -14.09 -1.33 -11.35
N ILE A 325 -14.51 -0.65 -10.29
CA ILE A 325 -15.93 -0.51 -9.93
C ILE A 325 -16.70 0.23 -11.03
N LYS A 326 -16.13 1.31 -11.57
CA LYS A 326 -16.72 2.07 -12.69
C LYS A 326 -16.88 1.20 -13.93
N GLY A 327 -15.87 0.38 -14.26
CA GLY A 327 -15.96 -0.57 -15.37
C GLY A 327 -17.06 -1.61 -15.17
N MET A 328 -17.29 -2.08 -13.94
CA MET A 328 -18.42 -2.96 -13.62
C MET A 328 -19.77 -2.26 -13.83
N ILE A 329 -19.92 -1.03 -13.32
CA ILE A 329 -21.14 -0.22 -13.50
C ILE A 329 -21.44 -0.04 -14.99
N GLU A 330 -20.44 0.34 -15.77
CA GLU A 330 -20.58 0.54 -17.23
C GLU A 330 -20.98 -0.76 -17.94
N SER A 331 -20.36 -1.88 -17.59
CA SER A 331 -20.67 -3.18 -18.19
C SER A 331 -22.10 -3.63 -17.89
N TYR A 332 -22.52 -3.59 -16.61
CA TYR A 332 -23.90 -3.92 -16.23
C TYR A 332 -24.92 -2.96 -16.85
N SER A 333 -24.61 -1.66 -16.91
CA SER A 333 -25.47 -0.67 -17.57
C SER A 333 -25.65 -1.00 -19.05
N THR A 334 -24.55 -1.32 -19.74
CA THR A 334 -24.57 -1.68 -21.16
C THR A 334 -25.39 -2.95 -21.41
N LEU A 335 -25.18 -4.00 -20.61
CA LEU A 335 -25.95 -5.24 -20.71
C LEU A 335 -27.45 -5.03 -20.47
N ASN A 336 -27.82 -4.16 -19.52
CA ASN A 336 -29.22 -3.79 -19.28
C ASN A 336 -29.81 -3.04 -20.49
N SER A 337 -29.07 -2.09 -21.08
CA SER A 337 -29.52 -1.39 -22.28
C SER A 337 -29.66 -2.33 -23.49
N VAL A 338 -28.79 -3.33 -23.63
CA VAL A 338 -28.94 -4.39 -24.64
C VAL A 338 -30.23 -5.18 -24.42
N LEU A 339 -30.53 -5.58 -23.18
CA LEU A 339 -31.77 -6.29 -22.86
C LEU A 339 -33.03 -5.45 -23.13
N GLU A 340 -33.04 -4.17 -22.73
CA GLU A 340 -34.16 -3.25 -22.98
C GLU A 340 -34.37 -3.02 -24.48
N ARG A 341 -33.29 -2.90 -25.24
CA ARG A 341 -33.36 -2.80 -26.70
C ARG A 341 -33.85 -4.11 -27.34
N LEU A 342 -33.40 -5.26 -26.85
CA LEU A 342 -33.85 -6.58 -27.32
C LEU A 342 -35.36 -6.74 -27.10
N ASP A 343 -35.86 -6.41 -25.91
CA ASP A 343 -37.29 -6.43 -25.57
C ASP A 343 -38.13 -5.57 -26.53
N PHE A 344 -37.67 -4.34 -26.74
CA PHE A 344 -38.34 -3.39 -27.62
C PHE A 344 -38.41 -3.89 -29.07
N VAL A 345 -37.26 -4.27 -29.65
CA VAL A 345 -37.19 -4.71 -31.05
C VAL A 345 -37.97 -6.01 -31.24
N TYR A 346 -37.89 -6.94 -30.29
CA TYR A 346 -38.64 -8.19 -30.36
C TYR A 346 -40.16 -7.94 -30.30
N THR A 347 -40.62 -7.10 -29.37
CA THR A 347 -42.04 -6.76 -29.23
C THR A 347 -42.59 -6.11 -30.50
N GLU A 348 -41.86 -5.16 -31.07
CA GLU A 348 -42.21 -4.49 -32.33
C GLU A 348 -42.28 -5.46 -33.50
N LEU A 349 -41.30 -6.37 -33.60
CA LEU A 349 -41.28 -7.37 -34.67
C LEU A 349 -42.46 -8.33 -34.55
N MET A 350 -42.75 -8.82 -33.33
CA MET A 350 -43.82 -9.79 -33.08
C MET A 350 -45.21 -9.27 -33.48
N GLN A 351 -45.42 -7.95 -33.47
CA GLN A 351 -46.67 -7.34 -33.97
C GLN A 351 -46.80 -7.41 -35.49
N LYS A 352 -45.69 -7.42 -36.23
CA LYS A 352 -45.65 -7.30 -37.70
C LYS A 352 -45.56 -8.67 -38.39
N ILE A 353 -44.82 -9.61 -37.83
CA ILE A 353 -44.55 -10.89 -38.49
C ILE A 353 -45.76 -11.82 -38.49
N LYS A 354 -45.88 -12.59 -39.58
CA LYS A 354 -46.87 -13.68 -39.71
C LYS A 354 -46.21 -15.05 -39.66
N ASN A 355 -44.92 -15.12 -39.99
CA ASN A 355 -44.13 -16.35 -40.00
C ASN A 355 -42.86 -16.16 -39.16
N GLY A 356 -42.51 -17.16 -38.34
CA GLY A 356 -41.29 -17.11 -37.54
C GLY A 356 -40.01 -17.00 -38.37
N ARG A 357 -40.03 -17.40 -39.64
CA ARG A 357 -38.91 -17.24 -40.59
C ARG A 357 -38.66 -15.79 -41.01
N GLU A 358 -39.57 -14.87 -40.71
CA GLU A 358 -39.44 -13.44 -41.01
C GLU A 358 -38.61 -12.68 -39.94
N ILE A 359 -38.05 -13.38 -38.95
CA ILE A 359 -37.21 -12.79 -37.87
C ILE A 359 -35.85 -12.25 -38.31
N LYS A 360 -35.58 -12.19 -39.63
CA LYS A 360 -34.31 -11.72 -40.19
C LYS A 360 -33.94 -10.30 -39.77
N GLU A 361 -34.94 -9.44 -39.58
CA GLU A 361 -34.72 -8.06 -39.14
C GLU A 361 -34.15 -8.02 -37.71
N LEU A 362 -34.72 -8.81 -36.78
CA LEU A 362 -34.18 -8.93 -35.43
C LEU A 362 -32.80 -9.59 -35.43
N GLU A 363 -32.60 -10.67 -36.21
CA GLU A 363 -31.28 -11.29 -36.36
C GLU A 363 -30.25 -10.23 -36.80
N SER A 364 -30.58 -9.45 -37.85
CA SER A 364 -29.71 -8.38 -38.35
C SER A 364 -29.39 -7.35 -37.28
N ILE A 365 -30.40 -6.80 -36.60
CA ILE A 365 -30.22 -5.78 -35.55
C ILE A 365 -29.39 -6.35 -34.40
N TYR A 366 -29.68 -7.57 -33.97
CA TYR A 366 -28.92 -8.24 -32.92
C TYR A 366 -27.45 -8.38 -33.32
N PHE A 367 -27.15 -8.93 -34.50
CA PHE A 367 -25.77 -9.11 -34.95
C PHE A 367 -25.03 -7.80 -35.20
N SER A 368 -25.69 -6.75 -35.70
CA SER A 368 -25.03 -5.48 -35.99
C SER A 368 -24.88 -4.54 -34.78
N GLU A 369 -25.83 -4.55 -33.84
CA GLU A 369 -25.86 -3.58 -32.74
C GLU A 369 -25.56 -4.20 -31.37
N MET A 370 -26.07 -5.41 -31.08
CA MET A 370 -26.06 -5.97 -29.72
C MET A 370 -24.95 -7.02 -29.52
N GLY A 371 -24.72 -7.86 -30.52
CA GLY A 371 -23.75 -8.95 -30.50
C GLY A 371 -22.33 -8.46 -30.18
N PRO A 372 -21.80 -7.44 -30.88
CA PRO A 372 -20.45 -6.93 -30.60
C PRO A 372 -20.28 -6.37 -29.18
N LEU A 373 -21.32 -5.71 -28.64
CA LEU A 373 -21.29 -5.20 -27.26
C LEU A 373 -21.29 -6.35 -26.24
N LEU A 374 -22.13 -7.37 -26.46
CA LEU A 374 -22.18 -8.55 -25.60
C LEU A 374 -20.87 -9.32 -25.62
N GLU A 375 -20.32 -9.55 -26.81
CA GLU A 375 -19.06 -10.26 -26.99
C GLU A 375 -17.92 -9.51 -26.29
N GLY A 376 -17.80 -8.19 -26.50
CA GLY A 376 -16.77 -7.39 -25.86
C GLY A 376 -16.80 -7.50 -24.33
N ILE A 377 -17.98 -7.41 -23.71
CA ILE A 377 -18.14 -7.51 -22.26
C ILE A 377 -17.87 -8.95 -21.76
N VAL A 378 -18.35 -9.96 -22.48
CA VAL A 378 -18.15 -11.38 -22.11
C VAL A 378 -16.68 -11.77 -22.23
N LEU A 379 -15.98 -11.34 -23.28
CA LEU A 379 -14.55 -11.60 -23.45
C LEU A 379 -13.73 -10.89 -22.38
N GLN A 380 -13.98 -9.59 -22.16
CA GLN A 380 -13.25 -8.82 -21.14
C GLN A 380 -13.44 -9.40 -19.73
N SER A 381 -14.67 -9.81 -19.39
CA SER A 381 -14.96 -10.43 -18.08
C SER A 381 -14.37 -11.83 -17.96
N TYR A 382 -14.30 -12.61 -19.05
CA TYR A 382 -13.61 -13.90 -19.08
C TYR A 382 -12.11 -13.73 -18.86
N GLU A 383 -11.45 -12.83 -19.57
CA GLU A 383 -10.03 -12.54 -19.39
C GLU A 383 -9.71 -12.09 -17.96
N GLY A 384 -10.51 -11.17 -17.41
CA GLY A 384 -10.38 -10.74 -16.01
C GLY A 384 -10.58 -11.89 -15.01
N ASN A 385 -11.51 -12.81 -15.29
CA ASN A 385 -11.73 -14.00 -14.45
C ASN A 385 -10.56 -14.99 -14.54
N VAL A 386 -10.00 -15.24 -15.74
CA VAL A 386 -8.85 -16.14 -15.91
C VAL A 386 -7.60 -15.58 -15.22
N VAL A 387 -7.32 -14.29 -15.36
CA VAL A 387 -6.21 -13.63 -14.66
C VAL A 387 -6.39 -13.73 -13.15
N SER A 388 -7.58 -13.41 -12.63
CA SER A 388 -7.85 -13.49 -11.20
C SER A 388 -7.87 -14.93 -10.65
N MET A 389 -8.17 -15.95 -11.48
CA MET A 389 -8.04 -17.36 -11.10
C MET A 389 -6.58 -17.79 -10.91
N LYS A 390 -5.65 -17.26 -11.71
CA LYS A 390 -4.22 -17.58 -11.60
C LYS A 390 -3.55 -16.85 -10.45
N GLU A 391 -3.98 -15.62 -10.17
CA GLU A 391 -3.28 -14.72 -9.23
C GLU A 391 -4.01 -14.52 -7.89
N GLY A 392 -5.20 -15.13 -7.70
CA GLY A 392 -5.98 -14.94 -6.47
C GLY A 392 -6.51 -13.51 -6.33
N GLY A 393 -6.77 -12.83 -7.45
CA GLY A 393 -7.11 -11.42 -7.48
C GLY A 393 -8.42 -11.09 -6.73
N PRO A 394 -8.51 -9.91 -6.07
CA PRO A 394 -9.60 -9.55 -5.16
C PRO A 394 -10.99 -9.44 -5.82
N ASN A 395 -11.09 -9.48 -7.15
CA ASN A 395 -12.33 -9.23 -7.91
C ASN A 395 -12.84 -10.45 -8.70
N ARG A 396 -12.43 -11.67 -8.30
CA ARG A 396 -12.74 -12.90 -9.05
C ARG A 396 -14.25 -13.17 -9.11
N LEU A 397 -14.95 -13.00 -8.00
CA LEU A 397 -16.38 -13.31 -7.91
C LEU A 397 -17.20 -12.31 -8.74
N GLU A 398 -16.80 -11.05 -8.72
CA GLU A 398 -17.40 -9.95 -9.46
C GLU A 398 -17.28 -10.17 -10.96
N GLN A 399 -16.09 -10.50 -11.45
CA GLN A 399 -15.85 -10.80 -12.87
C GLN A 399 -16.64 -12.03 -13.34
N LYS A 400 -16.70 -13.09 -12.52
CA LYS A 400 -17.51 -14.26 -12.81
C LYS A 400 -19.00 -13.92 -12.89
N ASN A 401 -19.52 -13.11 -11.97
CA ASN A 401 -20.93 -12.72 -11.96
C ASN A 401 -21.29 -11.88 -13.20
N LEU A 402 -20.40 -11.00 -13.64
CA LEU A 402 -20.57 -10.22 -14.87
C LEU A 402 -20.56 -11.14 -16.10
N PHE A 403 -19.61 -12.06 -16.19
CA PHE A 403 -19.52 -13.06 -17.25
C PHE A 403 -20.78 -13.93 -17.34
N ASP A 404 -21.23 -14.48 -16.21
CA ASP A 404 -22.44 -15.32 -16.13
C ASP A 404 -23.69 -14.53 -16.51
N TYR A 405 -23.73 -13.24 -16.18
CA TYR A 405 -24.82 -12.35 -16.58
C TYR A 405 -24.81 -12.09 -18.09
N GLY A 406 -23.66 -11.72 -18.67
CA GLY A 406 -23.52 -11.53 -20.11
C GLY A 406 -23.87 -12.80 -20.90
N LYS A 407 -23.47 -13.98 -20.42
CA LYS A 407 -23.87 -15.28 -20.98
C LYS A 407 -25.38 -15.49 -20.96
N ALA A 408 -26.05 -15.15 -19.86
CA ALA A 408 -27.50 -15.28 -19.76
C ALA A 408 -28.22 -14.36 -20.77
N VAL A 409 -27.71 -13.14 -20.98
CA VAL A 409 -28.25 -12.21 -22.00
C VAL A 409 -28.08 -12.76 -23.41
N GLY A 410 -26.88 -13.23 -23.77
CA GLY A 410 -26.62 -13.82 -25.09
C GLY A 410 -27.39 -15.13 -25.33
N GLY A 411 -27.52 -15.96 -24.29
CA GLY A 411 -28.32 -17.19 -24.31
C GLY A 411 -29.80 -16.91 -24.55
N LEU A 412 -30.36 -15.93 -23.84
CA LEU A 412 -31.75 -15.49 -24.01
C LEU A 412 -32.02 -15.01 -25.44
N ALA A 413 -31.14 -14.16 -25.99
CA ALA A 413 -31.29 -13.67 -27.37
C ALA A 413 -31.27 -14.82 -28.39
N SER A 414 -30.38 -15.79 -28.19
CA SER A 414 -30.27 -16.97 -29.06
C SER A 414 -31.50 -17.88 -28.96
N GLU A 415 -32.01 -18.13 -27.75
CA GLU A 415 -33.22 -18.93 -27.51
C GLU A 415 -34.43 -18.27 -28.19
N LEU A 416 -34.58 -16.95 -27.98
CA LEU A 416 -35.65 -16.14 -28.55
C LEU A 416 -35.69 -16.20 -30.07
N ILE A 417 -34.54 -16.04 -30.73
CA ILE A 417 -34.44 -16.13 -32.19
C ILE A 417 -34.78 -17.54 -32.67
N SER A 418 -34.18 -18.57 -32.05
CA SER A 418 -34.35 -19.98 -32.45
C SER A 418 -35.79 -20.47 -32.28
N GLU A 419 -36.39 -20.20 -31.12
CA GLU A 419 -37.75 -20.66 -30.81
C GLU A 419 -38.77 -19.97 -31.70
N THR A 420 -38.63 -18.66 -31.93
CA THR A 420 -39.52 -17.94 -32.85
C THR A 420 -39.41 -18.49 -34.26
N LYS A 421 -38.19 -18.74 -34.76
CA LYS A 421 -37.94 -19.32 -36.09
C LYS A 421 -38.53 -20.72 -36.26
N SER A 422 -38.61 -21.49 -35.19
CA SER A 422 -39.22 -22.83 -35.19
C SER A 422 -40.72 -22.80 -35.48
N LYS A 423 -41.41 -21.70 -35.16
CA LYS A 423 -42.85 -21.52 -35.41
C LYS A 423 -43.09 -21.10 -36.86
N LYS A 424 -43.46 -22.07 -37.71
CA LYS A 424 -43.76 -21.85 -39.14
C LYS A 424 -44.86 -20.80 -39.39
N ALA A 425 -45.80 -20.65 -38.46
CA ALA A 425 -46.83 -19.61 -38.49
C ALA A 425 -46.99 -19.05 -37.08
N ILE A 426 -47.03 -17.73 -36.95
CA ILE A 426 -47.21 -17.03 -35.68
C ILE A 426 -48.69 -16.74 -35.54
N SER A 427 -49.43 -17.67 -34.93
CA SER A 427 -50.82 -17.44 -34.55
C SER A 427 -50.92 -16.39 -33.43
N ALA A 428 -52.11 -15.82 -33.23
CA ALA A 428 -52.34 -14.88 -32.11
C ALA A 428 -51.96 -15.52 -30.75
N TYR A 429 -52.32 -16.78 -30.56
CA TYR A 429 -51.96 -17.54 -29.35
C TYR A 429 -50.44 -17.73 -29.22
N ALA A 430 -49.76 -18.18 -30.28
CA ALA A 430 -48.31 -18.38 -30.26
C ALA A 430 -47.55 -17.06 -30.03
N ARG A 431 -48.06 -15.95 -30.57
CA ARG A 431 -47.52 -14.60 -30.35
C ARG A 431 -47.61 -14.22 -28.88
N GLU A 432 -48.78 -14.37 -28.28
CA GLU A 432 -49.01 -14.05 -26.87
C GLU A 432 -48.16 -14.92 -25.94
N GLU A 433 -48.10 -16.23 -26.22
CA GLU A 433 -47.26 -17.19 -25.50
C GLU A 433 -45.78 -16.77 -25.51
N LEU A 434 -45.22 -16.52 -26.70
CA LEU A 434 -43.82 -16.11 -26.86
C LEU A 434 -43.54 -14.76 -26.20
N LEU A 435 -44.39 -13.76 -26.40
CA LEU A 435 -44.22 -12.44 -25.79
C LEU A 435 -44.23 -12.53 -24.26
N ASN A 436 -45.18 -13.25 -23.68
CA ASN A 436 -45.28 -13.40 -22.22
C ASN A 436 -44.08 -14.16 -21.65
N LYS A 437 -43.64 -15.25 -22.31
CA LYS A 437 -42.46 -16.02 -21.90
C LYS A 437 -41.22 -15.11 -21.85
N TYR A 438 -40.89 -14.46 -22.96
CA TYR A 438 -39.65 -13.69 -23.07
C TYR A 438 -39.69 -12.39 -22.27
N LYS A 439 -40.85 -11.72 -22.19
CA LYS A 439 -41.01 -10.56 -21.31
C LYS A 439 -40.68 -10.89 -19.86
N SER A 440 -41.19 -12.02 -19.34
CA SER A 440 -40.89 -12.45 -17.98
C SER A 440 -39.41 -12.77 -17.77
N GLN A 441 -38.76 -13.43 -18.72
CA GLN A 441 -37.33 -13.73 -18.67
C GLN A 441 -36.48 -12.44 -18.73
N ILE A 442 -36.81 -11.50 -19.60
CA ILE A 442 -36.14 -10.20 -19.71
C ILE A 442 -36.29 -9.40 -18.42
N GLU A 443 -37.51 -9.27 -17.89
CA GLU A 443 -37.77 -8.56 -16.63
C GLU A 443 -36.97 -9.16 -15.47
N SER A 444 -36.86 -10.49 -15.42
CA SER A 444 -36.05 -11.21 -14.42
C SER A 444 -34.56 -10.87 -14.55
N LEU A 445 -34.00 -10.90 -15.76
CA LEU A 445 -32.61 -10.54 -16.00
C LEU A 445 -32.34 -9.05 -15.72
N LEU A 446 -33.20 -8.15 -16.17
CA LEU A 446 -33.10 -6.72 -15.89
C LEU A 446 -33.12 -6.44 -14.39
N LYS A 447 -33.99 -7.12 -13.64
CA LYS A 447 -34.02 -7.01 -12.18
C LYS A 447 -32.69 -7.45 -11.57
N ARG A 448 -32.12 -8.57 -12.03
CA ARG A 448 -30.79 -9.04 -11.60
C ARG A 448 -29.70 -8.01 -11.92
N GLY A 449 -29.63 -7.51 -13.15
CA GLY A 449 -28.63 -6.53 -13.58
C GLY A 449 -28.75 -5.20 -12.84
N LYS A 450 -29.98 -4.71 -12.60
CA LYS A 450 -30.22 -3.48 -11.83
C LYS A 450 -29.80 -3.62 -10.36
N ASN A 451 -30.00 -4.79 -9.76
CA ASN A 451 -29.54 -5.06 -8.39
C ASN A 451 -28.01 -5.04 -8.29
N GLU A 452 -27.29 -5.65 -9.24
CA GLU A 452 -25.82 -5.59 -9.28
C GLU A 452 -25.33 -4.16 -9.51
N LEU A 453 -25.97 -3.40 -10.41
CA LEU A 453 -25.63 -2.00 -10.65
C LEU A 453 -25.73 -1.14 -9.38
N ILE A 454 -26.85 -1.25 -8.64
CA ILE A 454 -27.04 -0.55 -7.36
C ILE A 454 -25.97 -0.94 -6.35
N LYS A 455 -25.62 -2.23 -6.27
CA LYS A 455 -24.55 -2.73 -5.39
C LYS A 455 -23.21 -2.05 -5.71
N TYR A 456 -22.79 -2.00 -6.98
CA TYR A 456 -21.52 -1.37 -7.35
C TYR A 456 -21.53 0.16 -7.21
N GLU A 457 -22.67 0.82 -7.46
CA GLU A 457 -22.81 2.26 -7.19
C GLU A 457 -22.65 2.59 -5.70
N ASN A 458 -23.21 1.74 -4.83
CA ASN A 458 -23.04 1.89 -3.39
C ASN A 458 -21.59 1.64 -2.96
N GLN A 459 -20.94 0.60 -3.50
CA GLN A 459 -19.51 0.36 -3.26
C GLN A 459 -18.63 1.53 -3.72
N LEU A 460 -18.92 2.13 -4.87
CA LEU A 460 -18.22 3.32 -5.36
C LEU A 460 -18.35 4.48 -4.37
N LYS A 461 -19.57 4.75 -3.90
CA LYS A 461 -19.82 5.80 -2.89
C LYS A 461 -19.12 5.50 -1.56
N GLU A 462 -19.08 4.24 -1.15
CA GLU A 462 -18.39 3.81 0.08
C GLU A 462 -16.88 4.05 -0.01
N GLU A 463 -16.23 3.69 -1.12
CA GLU A 463 -14.80 3.94 -1.32
C GLU A 463 -14.48 5.45 -1.40
N GLU A 464 -15.31 6.24 -2.11
CA GLU A 464 -15.18 7.70 -2.14
C GLU A 464 -15.37 8.34 -0.76
N ASN A 465 -16.30 7.82 0.05
CA ASN A 465 -16.54 8.31 1.42
C ASN A 465 -15.45 7.86 2.39
N ARG A 466 -14.91 6.64 2.24
CA ARG A 466 -13.75 6.16 2.98
C ARG A 466 -12.55 7.07 2.71
N PHE A 467 -12.41 7.53 1.47
CA PHE A 467 -11.40 8.51 1.10
C PHE A 467 -11.62 9.88 1.74
N LYS A 468 -12.85 10.41 1.66
CA LYS A 468 -13.18 11.72 2.24
C LYS A 468 -13.08 11.75 3.76
N SER A 469 -13.36 10.63 4.43
CA SER A 469 -13.33 10.52 5.90
C SER A 469 -11.92 10.34 6.49
N PHE A 470 -10.87 10.25 5.66
CA PHE A 470 -9.51 10.23 6.18
C PHE A 470 -9.20 11.53 6.93
N PRO A 471 -8.75 11.46 8.21
CA PRO A 471 -8.58 12.62 9.08
C PRO A 471 -7.36 13.50 8.73
N GLY A 472 -7.28 13.94 7.47
CA GLY A 472 -6.26 14.82 6.89
C GLY A 472 -6.74 15.60 5.67
N THR A 473 -7.94 15.31 5.14
CA THR A 473 -8.63 16.10 4.10
C THR A 473 -9.55 17.18 4.68
N ALA A 474 -9.82 17.14 5.99
CA ALA A 474 -10.41 18.27 6.70
C ALA A 474 -9.37 19.40 6.73
N ARG A 475 -9.56 20.38 5.84
CA ARG A 475 -8.75 21.61 5.71
C ARG A 475 -8.65 22.38 7.02
#